data_AF-A0AAV8ZQ02-F1
#
_entry.id   AF-A0AAV8ZQ02-F1
#
_cell.length_a   1.000
_cell.length_b   1.000
_cell.length_c   1.000
_cell.angle_alpha   90.00
_cell.angle_beta   90.00
_cell.angle_gamma   90.00
#
_symmetry.space_group_name_H-M   'P 1'
#
loop_
_entity.id
_entity.type
_entity.pdbx_description
1 polymer ?
#
loop_
_entity_poly.entity_id
_entity_poly.type
_entity_poly.pdbx_seq_one_letter_code
_entity_poly.pdbx_strand_id
1 'polypeptide(L)'
;MIFMQDLKNLASLEGFVKEGDKCIGGFSRLYKQIKNLLNQRPDSILLNAGDSFQGTLWYTVGKWNVTQEFLNKLPFDATVLGNHEFEDKIEGLIPFVKALNNPVVVSNMDDSLEPSIQGLCTKSTVIERNGKKIGIIGVLVSTVDKLADIGKLKFYPESPSINAEAERLVKEEGVFTNIVLSHSGYNVDQAIAANASEKISLIVGGHTHTFLYTGGK
;
A
#
# COMPACT_ATOMS: atom_id res chain seq x y z
N MET A 1 -9.43 0.84 -13.78
CA MET A 1 -8.26 -0.06 -13.76
C MET A 1 -7.49 0.23 -12.48
N ILE A 2 -6.94 -0.78 -11.82
CA ILE A 2 -6.19 -0.59 -10.59
C ILE A 2 -4.72 -0.79 -10.89
N PHE A 3 -3.91 0.20 -10.49
CA PHE A 3 -2.46 0.12 -10.58
C PHE A 3 -1.91 -0.05 -9.17
N MET A 4 -1.12 -1.11 -9.01
CA MET A 4 -0.38 -1.35 -7.78
C MET A 4 1.08 -1.02 -8.03
N GLN A 5 1.66 -0.22 -7.14
CA GLN A 5 3.11 -0.03 -7.08
C GLN A 5 3.66 -0.77 -5.87
N ASP A 6 4.69 -1.59 -6.12
CA ASP A 6 5.63 -2.15 -5.15
C ASP A 6 7.00 -1.58 -5.53
N LEU A 7 7.60 -0.81 -4.62
CA LEU A 7 8.85 -0.09 -4.84
C LEU A 7 10.09 -0.95 -4.57
N LYS A 8 9.99 -2.09 -3.90
CA LYS A 8 11.16 -2.96 -3.64
C LYS A 8 11.60 -3.74 -4.86
N ASN A 9 10.70 -3.96 -5.81
CA ASN A 9 11.06 -4.49 -7.13
C ASN A 9 11.57 -3.42 -8.12
N LEU A 10 12.00 -2.26 -7.60
CA LEU A 10 12.94 -1.38 -8.29
C LEU A 10 14.32 -2.04 -8.37
N ALA A 11 14.42 -3.10 -9.17
CA ALA A 11 15.64 -3.31 -9.91
C ALA A 11 15.90 -2.00 -10.68
N SER A 12 16.79 -1.18 -10.15
CA SER A 12 17.33 0.01 -10.78
C SER A 12 16.45 1.29 -10.71
N LEU A 13 16.33 1.91 -9.53
CA LEU A 13 16.44 3.39 -9.51
C LEU A 13 17.83 3.85 -10.01
N GLU A 14 18.82 2.95 -10.04
CA GLU A 14 20.21 3.23 -10.41
C GLU A 14 20.58 2.88 -11.87
N GLY A 15 19.68 2.34 -12.68
CA GLY A 15 19.99 1.93 -14.06
C GLY A 15 21.11 0.89 -14.25
N PHE A 16 21.76 0.36 -13.20
CA PHE A 16 22.84 -0.62 -13.37
C PHE A 16 22.27 -2.01 -13.64
N VAL A 17 22.25 -2.35 -14.91
CA VAL A 17 21.93 -3.68 -15.43
C VAL A 17 23.22 -4.20 -16.03
N LYS A 18 23.60 -5.43 -15.70
CA LYS A 18 24.79 -6.04 -16.31
C LYS A 18 24.59 -6.08 -17.82
N GLU A 19 25.68 -5.90 -18.57
CA GLU A 19 25.63 -5.98 -20.02
C GLU A 19 25.05 -7.33 -20.46
N GLY A 20 23.97 -7.31 -21.24
CA GLY A 20 23.21 -8.50 -21.66
C GLY A 20 21.92 -8.78 -20.90
N ASP A 21 21.71 -8.17 -19.72
CA ASP A 21 20.47 -8.33 -18.96
C ASP A 21 19.37 -7.38 -19.44
N LYS A 22 18.11 -7.82 -19.35
CA LYS A 22 16.95 -6.98 -19.68
C LYS A 22 16.70 -5.97 -18.57
N CYS A 23 16.79 -4.67 -18.88
CA CYS A 23 16.47 -3.61 -17.93
C CYS A 23 14.96 -3.52 -17.70
N ILE A 24 14.53 -3.86 -16.48
CA ILE A 24 13.13 -3.86 -16.03
C ILE A 24 13.01 -2.91 -14.82
N GLY A 25 11.84 -2.34 -14.56
CA GLY A 25 11.60 -1.49 -13.37
C GLY A 25 12.09 -0.05 -13.55
N GLY A 26 12.48 0.60 -12.46
CA GLY A 26 12.94 1.99 -12.42
C GLY A 26 11.82 3.04 -12.37
N PHE A 27 11.91 3.97 -11.41
CA PHE A 27 10.84 4.92 -11.11
C PHE A 27 10.46 5.81 -12.31
N SER A 28 11.42 6.24 -13.13
CA SER A 28 11.15 7.08 -14.31
C SER A 28 10.29 6.37 -15.37
N ARG A 29 10.56 5.09 -15.64
CA ARG A 29 9.75 4.26 -16.55
C ARG A 29 8.38 4.00 -15.97
N LEU A 30 8.31 3.67 -14.68
CA LEU A 30 7.06 3.45 -13.98
C LEU A 30 6.18 4.71 -14.00
N TYR A 31 6.74 5.85 -13.63
CA TYR A 31 6.09 7.16 -13.68
C TYR A 31 5.50 7.44 -15.07
N LYS A 32 6.28 7.26 -16.13
CA LYS A 32 5.81 7.48 -17.50
C LYS A 32 4.65 6.54 -17.87
N GLN A 33 4.74 5.26 -17.52
CA GLN A 33 3.68 4.30 -17.81
C GLN A 33 2.39 4.60 -17.03
N ILE A 34 2.51 4.89 -15.73
CA ILE A 34 1.35 5.27 -14.89
C ILE A 34 0.70 6.53 -15.44
N LYS A 35 1.47 7.58 -15.74
CA LYS A 35 0.91 8.83 -16.32
C LYS A 35 0.22 8.58 -17.66
N ASN A 36 0.79 7.77 -18.54
CA ASN A 36 0.15 7.42 -19.81
C ASN A 36 -1.19 6.68 -19.58
N LEU A 37 -1.22 5.76 -18.63
CA LEU A 37 -2.40 4.95 -18.33
C LEU A 37 -3.50 5.77 -17.64
N LEU A 38 -3.14 6.68 -16.73
CA LEU A 38 -4.08 7.63 -16.14
C LEU A 38 -4.68 8.57 -17.19
N ASN A 39 -3.88 9.04 -18.16
CA ASN A 39 -4.39 9.85 -19.26
C ASN A 39 -5.37 9.07 -20.17
N GLN A 40 -5.13 7.78 -20.39
CA GLN A 40 -6.01 6.92 -21.18
C GLN A 40 -7.27 6.48 -20.41
N ARG A 41 -7.17 6.41 -19.08
CA ARG A 41 -8.20 5.89 -18.18
C ARG A 41 -8.29 6.79 -16.93
N PRO A 42 -8.92 7.97 -17.03
CA PRO A 42 -8.92 8.97 -15.97
C PRO A 42 -9.57 8.50 -14.67
N ASP A 43 -10.57 7.59 -14.74
CA ASP A 43 -11.23 7.02 -13.57
C ASP A 43 -10.49 5.82 -12.95
N SER A 44 -9.20 5.65 -13.27
CA SER A 44 -8.41 4.61 -12.64
C SER A 44 -8.19 4.89 -11.15
N ILE A 45 -7.93 3.83 -10.41
CA ILE A 45 -7.58 3.88 -8.99
C ILE A 45 -6.11 3.50 -8.89
N LEU A 46 -5.30 4.35 -8.27
CA LEU A 46 -3.87 4.15 -8.14
C LEU A 46 -3.52 3.90 -6.67
N LEU A 47 -2.97 2.73 -6.36
CA LEU A 47 -2.70 2.28 -5.01
C LEU A 47 -1.21 1.93 -4.84
N ASN A 48 -0.66 2.26 -3.68
CA ASN A 48 0.67 1.81 -3.27
C ASN A 48 0.53 0.72 -2.19
N ALA A 49 1.03 -0.48 -2.49
CA ALA A 49 0.90 -1.63 -1.61
C ALA A 49 1.98 -1.70 -0.52
N GLY A 50 2.63 -0.58 -0.18
CA GLY A 50 3.62 -0.48 0.90
C GLY A 50 5.02 -0.90 0.45
N ASP A 51 5.93 -1.06 1.41
CA ASP A 51 7.30 -1.53 1.18
C ASP A 51 8.05 -0.62 0.19
N SER A 52 7.93 0.66 0.45
CA SER A 52 8.61 1.76 -0.23
C SER A 52 10.00 2.02 0.34
N PHE A 53 10.28 1.48 1.52
CA PHE A 53 11.56 1.59 2.20
C PHE A 53 12.50 0.44 1.84
N GLN A 54 13.81 0.68 2.03
CA GLN A 54 14.90 -0.27 1.77
C GLN A 54 15.09 -0.62 0.27
N GLY A 55 16.05 -1.51 -0.03
CA GLY A 55 16.26 -2.09 -1.36
C GLY A 55 17.20 -1.34 -2.32
N THR A 56 17.49 -0.04 -2.10
CA THR A 56 18.38 0.75 -2.98
C THR A 56 19.19 1.81 -2.20
N LEU A 57 20.28 2.33 -2.79
CA LEU A 57 21.07 3.42 -2.19
C LEU A 57 20.24 4.70 -1.97
N TRP A 58 19.20 4.90 -2.79
CA TRP A 58 18.28 6.02 -2.64
C TRP A 58 17.60 6.02 -1.26
N TYR A 59 17.15 4.87 -0.78
CA TYR A 59 16.63 4.78 0.58
C TYR A 59 17.77 4.84 1.61
N THR A 60 18.89 4.14 1.39
CA THR A 60 20.00 4.13 2.35
C THR A 60 20.53 5.53 2.67
N VAL A 61 20.64 6.41 1.67
CA VAL A 61 21.15 7.78 1.82
C VAL A 61 20.03 8.80 2.01
N GLY A 62 18.98 8.75 1.19
CA GLY A 62 17.90 9.74 1.14
C GLY A 62 16.72 9.45 2.08
N LYS A 63 16.64 8.21 2.60
CA LYS A 63 15.66 7.75 3.59
C LYS A 63 14.22 8.05 3.16
N TRP A 64 13.34 8.29 4.12
CA TRP A 64 11.93 8.63 3.86
C TRP A 64 11.79 9.86 2.95
N ASN A 65 12.72 10.82 3.01
CA ASN A 65 12.56 12.10 2.33
C ASN A 65 12.60 11.95 0.80
N VAL A 66 13.55 11.21 0.25
CA VAL A 66 13.55 10.91 -1.19
C VAL A 66 12.37 10.00 -1.57
N THR A 67 12.02 9.06 -0.70
CA THR A 67 10.94 8.10 -0.95
C THR A 67 9.59 8.80 -1.13
N GLN A 68 9.25 9.73 -0.21
CA GLN A 68 8.03 10.52 -0.34
C GLN A 68 8.06 11.41 -1.59
N GLU A 69 9.22 12.00 -1.96
CA GLU A 69 9.31 12.85 -3.15
C GLU A 69 8.93 12.10 -4.42
N PHE A 70 9.33 10.83 -4.53
CA PHE A 70 8.93 9.98 -5.64
C PHE A 70 7.44 9.62 -5.58
N LEU A 71 6.95 9.16 -4.43
CA LEU A 71 5.54 8.79 -4.29
C LEU A 71 4.60 9.97 -4.58
N ASN A 72 4.93 11.16 -4.09
CA ASN A 72 4.16 12.39 -4.28
C ASN A 72 4.12 12.90 -5.73
N LYS A 73 4.96 12.39 -6.63
CA LYS A 73 4.87 12.71 -8.07
C LYS A 73 3.66 12.04 -8.74
N LEU A 74 3.09 11.02 -8.10
CA LEU A 74 1.94 10.28 -8.60
C LEU A 74 0.72 10.51 -7.70
N PRO A 75 -0.50 10.61 -8.29
CA PRO A 75 -1.71 10.88 -7.52
C PRO A 75 -2.27 9.57 -6.96
N PHE A 76 -1.59 8.98 -5.97
CA PHE A 76 -2.11 7.80 -5.29
C PHE A 76 -3.42 8.11 -4.57
N ASP A 77 -4.39 7.22 -4.69
CA ASP A 77 -5.64 7.29 -3.94
C ASP A 77 -5.43 6.82 -2.48
N ALA A 78 -4.53 5.86 -2.27
CA ALA A 78 -4.14 5.37 -0.95
C ALA A 78 -2.79 4.64 -0.97
N THR A 79 -2.14 4.62 0.19
CA THR A 79 -0.95 3.81 0.49
C THR A 79 -1.23 2.96 1.72
N VAL A 80 -0.86 1.68 1.72
CA VAL A 80 -0.79 0.86 2.95
C VAL A 80 0.66 0.83 3.43
N LEU A 81 0.86 0.69 4.75
CA LEU A 81 2.20 0.41 5.28
C LEU A 81 2.60 -1.03 4.95
N GLY A 82 3.87 -1.23 4.61
CA GLY A 82 4.54 -2.52 4.62
C GLY A 82 5.39 -2.71 5.87
N ASN A 83 6.06 -3.86 5.97
CA ASN A 83 6.92 -4.12 7.12
C ASN A 83 8.22 -3.31 7.07
N HIS A 84 8.67 -2.89 5.88
CA HIS A 84 9.89 -2.09 5.75
C HIS A 84 9.69 -0.61 6.05
N GLU A 85 8.46 -0.10 6.10
CA GLU A 85 8.18 1.25 6.59
C GLU A 85 8.67 1.48 8.05
N PHE A 86 8.97 0.40 8.77
CA PHE A 86 9.51 0.40 10.14
C PHE A 86 11.04 0.22 10.22
N GLU A 87 11.78 0.27 9.10
CA GLU A 87 13.25 0.11 9.08
C GLU A 87 13.97 1.13 9.96
N ASP A 88 13.52 2.39 9.92
CA ASP A 88 14.01 3.47 10.79
C ASP A 88 13.05 3.71 11.96
N LYS A 89 12.31 2.66 12.37
CA LYS A 89 11.35 2.64 13.48
C LYS A 89 10.22 3.66 13.33
N ILE A 90 9.47 3.89 14.41
CA ILE A 90 8.38 4.87 14.44
C ILE A 90 8.90 6.29 14.14
N GLU A 91 10.11 6.62 14.60
CA GLU A 91 10.72 7.93 14.38
C GLU A 91 10.96 8.24 12.89
N GLY A 92 11.34 7.23 12.09
CA GLY A 92 11.49 7.34 10.64
C GLY A 92 10.15 7.31 9.89
N LEU A 93 9.15 6.60 10.43
CA LEU A 93 7.83 6.45 9.84
C LEU A 93 6.98 7.73 9.94
N ILE A 94 6.97 8.42 11.08
CA ILE A 94 6.16 9.63 11.30
C ILE A 94 6.36 10.71 10.22
N PRO A 95 7.60 11.15 9.90
CA PRO A 95 7.80 12.19 8.89
C PRO A 95 7.42 11.71 7.49
N PHE A 96 7.57 10.41 7.19
CA PHE A 96 7.12 9.83 5.94
C PHE A 96 5.61 9.96 5.76
N VAL A 97 4.83 9.47 6.73
CA VAL A 97 3.36 9.51 6.67
C VAL A 97 2.85 10.94 6.55
N LYS A 98 3.44 11.88 7.32
CA LYS A 98 3.08 13.30 7.26
C LYS A 98 3.42 13.98 5.93
N ALA A 99 4.44 13.48 5.22
CA ALA A 99 4.88 14.07 3.97
C ALA A 99 4.12 13.56 2.75
N LEU A 100 3.39 12.45 2.84
CA LEU A 100 2.61 11.92 1.72
C LEU A 100 1.38 12.80 1.42
N ASN A 101 1.09 12.98 0.14
CA ASN A 101 -0.07 13.75 -0.35
C ASN A 101 -1.36 12.92 -0.42
N ASN A 102 -1.32 11.67 0.03
CA ASN A 102 -2.42 10.72 -0.03
C ASN A 102 -2.59 10.02 1.32
N PRO A 103 -3.79 9.50 1.64
CA PRO A 103 -4.03 8.82 2.90
C PRO A 103 -3.21 7.55 3.02
N VAL A 104 -2.70 7.30 4.24
CA VAL A 104 -2.09 6.04 4.64
C VAL A 104 -3.12 5.23 5.41
N VAL A 105 -3.46 4.04 4.91
CA VAL A 105 -4.55 3.20 5.41
C VAL A 105 -4.01 1.92 6.05
N VAL A 106 -4.40 1.59 7.27
CA VAL A 106 -4.07 0.35 8.00
C VAL A 106 -5.18 0.01 9.02
N SER A 107 -6.13 -0.82 8.63
CA SER A 107 -7.34 -1.12 9.41
C SER A 107 -7.10 -1.92 10.69
N ASN A 108 -6.04 -2.73 10.71
CA ASN A 108 -5.73 -3.62 11.81
C ASN A 108 -4.68 -3.06 12.78
N MET A 109 -4.26 -1.80 12.62
CA MET A 109 -3.32 -1.14 13.52
C MET A 109 -4.05 -0.45 14.67
N ASP A 110 -3.55 -0.64 15.89
CA ASP A 110 -3.92 0.09 17.10
C ASP A 110 -2.72 0.92 17.57
N ASP A 111 -2.89 2.24 17.52
CA ASP A 111 -1.91 3.26 17.89
C ASP A 111 -2.18 3.87 19.28
N SER A 112 -3.16 3.34 20.04
CA SER A 112 -3.56 3.90 21.34
C SER A 112 -2.44 3.98 22.38
N LEU A 113 -1.41 3.13 22.24
CA LEU A 113 -0.23 3.11 23.11
C LEU A 113 1.00 3.78 22.51
N GLU A 114 0.91 4.34 21.30
CA GLU A 114 2.01 5.03 20.61
C GLU A 114 1.61 6.48 20.25
N PRO A 115 1.60 7.42 21.23
CA PRO A 115 1.08 8.78 21.04
C PRO A 115 1.74 9.58 19.91
N SER A 116 2.96 9.21 19.51
CA SER A 116 3.76 9.91 18.51
C SER A 116 3.18 9.79 17.08
N ILE A 117 2.45 8.71 16.80
CA ILE A 117 1.87 8.39 15.48
C ILE A 117 0.33 8.41 15.48
N GLN A 118 -0.29 8.67 16.63
CA GLN A 118 -1.75 8.62 16.79
C GLN A 118 -2.51 9.44 15.75
N GLY A 119 -3.42 8.78 15.03
CA GLY A 119 -4.28 9.41 14.04
C GLY A 119 -3.59 9.85 12.74
N LEU A 120 -2.31 9.53 12.54
CA LEU A 120 -1.62 9.82 11.28
C LEU A 120 -2.00 8.84 10.17
N CYS A 121 -2.36 7.61 10.53
CA CYS A 121 -2.91 6.62 9.61
C CYS A 121 -4.40 6.44 9.90
N THR A 122 -5.20 6.19 8.87
CA THR A 122 -6.62 5.84 9.02
C THR A 122 -6.83 4.35 8.78
N LYS A 123 -8.00 3.80 9.12
CA LYS A 123 -8.31 2.40 8.80
C LYS A 123 -8.58 2.20 7.31
N SER A 124 -9.18 3.20 6.69
CA SER A 124 -9.64 3.20 5.31
C SER A 124 -9.74 4.63 4.76
N THR A 125 -10.03 4.73 3.47
CA THR A 125 -10.46 5.98 2.81
C THR A 125 -11.57 5.67 1.81
N VAL A 126 -12.39 6.67 1.47
CA VAL A 126 -13.44 6.55 0.45
C VAL A 126 -13.13 7.47 -0.70
N ILE A 127 -13.12 6.92 -1.91
CA ILE A 127 -13.00 7.67 -3.16
C ILE A 127 -14.27 7.54 -3.98
N GLU A 128 -14.50 8.49 -4.88
CA GLU A 128 -15.61 8.41 -5.84
C GLU A 128 -15.07 8.27 -7.26
N ARG A 129 -15.63 7.30 -8.01
CA ARG A 129 -15.36 7.10 -9.44
C ARG A 129 -16.66 6.75 -10.14
N ASN A 130 -16.95 7.42 -11.26
CA ASN A 130 -18.17 7.19 -12.03
C ASN A 130 -19.45 7.21 -11.18
N GLY A 131 -19.56 8.15 -10.24
CA GLY A 131 -20.71 8.29 -9.34
C GLY A 131 -20.85 7.19 -8.27
N LYS A 132 -19.83 6.36 -8.08
CA LYS A 132 -19.82 5.28 -7.07
C LYS A 132 -18.76 5.54 -6.02
N LYS A 133 -19.16 5.50 -4.75
CA LYS A 133 -18.25 5.48 -3.61
C LYS A 133 -17.59 4.12 -3.47
N ILE A 134 -16.26 4.11 -3.42
CA ILE A 134 -15.44 2.91 -3.30
C ILE A 134 -14.58 3.06 -2.04
N GLY A 135 -14.71 2.12 -1.12
CA GLY A 135 -13.87 2.06 0.08
C GLY A 135 -12.52 1.41 -0.24
N ILE A 136 -11.45 1.95 0.31
CA ILE A 136 -10.11 1.35 0.26
C ILE A 136 -9.68 1.08 1.70
N ILE A 137 -9.57 -0.20 2.06
CA ILE A 137 -9.27 -0.66 3.41
C ILE A 137 -7.83 -1.18 3.41
N GLY A 138 -6.97 -0.60 4.24
CA GLY A 138 -5.60 -1.06 4.36
C GLY A 138 -5.46 -2.24 5.32
N VAL A 139 -4.49 -3.12 5.12
CA VAL A 139 -4.14 -4.16 6.09
C VAL A 139 -2.65 -4.51 5.99
N LEU A 140 -2.00 -4.71 7.13
CA LEU A 140 -0.63 -5.19 7.21
C LEU A 140 -0.61 -6.56 7.91
N VAL A 141 0.36 -7.41 7.57
CA VAL A 141 0.54 -8.71 8.24
C VAL A 141 0.53 -8.54 9.77
N SER A 142 -0.35 -9.27 10.45
CA SER A 142 -0.58 -9.14 11.90
C SER A 142 0.65 -9.51 12.74
N THR A 143 1.57 -10.30 12.17
CA THR A 143 2.83 -10.71 12.81
C THR A 143 4.00 -9.79 12.46
N VAL A 144 3.74 -8.54 12.07
CA VAL A 144 4.80 -7.57 11.71
C VAL A 144 5.77 -7.29 12.86
N ASP A 145 5.36 -7.48 14.11
CA ASP A 145 6.22 -7.41 15.32
C ASP A 145 7.39 -8.40 15.29
N LYS A 146 7.26 -9.48 14.52
CA LYS A 146 8.34 -10.47 14.30
C LYS A 146 9.26 -10.08 13.14
N LEU A 147 8.86 -9.10 12.33
CA LEU A 147 9.53 -8.68 11.11
C LEU A 147 10.23 -7.32 11.25
N ALA A 148 9.73 -6.46 12.13
CA ALA A 148 10.25 -5.10 12.33
C ALA A 148 10.01 -4.57 13.75
N ASP A 149 10.71 -3.50 14.11
CA ASP A 149 10.52 -2.77 15.37
C ASP A 149 9.35 -1.77 15.23
N ILE A 150 8.18 -2.20 15.70
CA ILE A 150 6.92 -1.44 15.59
C ILE A 150 6.62 -0.55 16.81
N GLY A 151 7.59 -0.38 17.73
CA GLY A 151 7.36 0.38 18.97
C GLY A 151 6.22 -0.21 19.80
N LYS A 152 5.25 0.62 20.19
CA LYS A 152 4.08 0.21 20.99
C LYS A 152 2.82 -0.04 20.18
N LEU A 153 2.92 -0.06 18.85
CA LEU A 153 1.79 -0.41 18.00
C LEU A 153 1.37 -1.85 18.24
N LYS A 154 0.07 -2.12 18.04
CA LYS A 154 -0.48 -3.47 18.03
C LYS A 154 -1.18 -3.73 16.71
N PHE A 155 -1.09 -4.97 16.24
CA PHE A 155 -1.75 -5.40 15.02
C PHE A 155 -2.73 -6.54 15.31
N TYR A 156 -3.99 -6.32 14.93
CA TYR A 156 -5.06 -7.29 15.07
C TYR A 156 -5.12 -8.24 13.86
N PRO A 157 -5.82 -9.39 13.98
CA PRO A 157 -6.04 -10.30 12.87
C PRO A 157 -6.69 -9.61 11.65
N GLU A 158 -6.22 -9.97 10.47
CA GLU A 158 -6.50 -9.28 9.20
C GLU A 158 -7.98 -9.32 8.84
N SER A 159 -8.55 -10.52 8.65
CA SER A 159 -9.93 -10.68 8.14
C SER A 159 -10.99 -10.04 9.06
N PRO A 160 -10.94 -10.20 10.40
CA PRO A 160 -11.88 -9.52 11.29
C PRO A 160 -11.79 -7.99 11.20
N SER A 161 -10.59 -7.41 11.17
CA SER A 161 -10.41 -5.96 11.04
C SER A 161 -10.93 -5.43 9.71
N ILE A 162 -10.63 -6.13 8.62
CA ILE A 162 -11.11 -5.78 7.27
C ILE A 162 -12.64 -5.83 7.20
N ASN A 163 -13.25 -6.91 7.66
CA ASN A 163 -14.70 -7.09 7.57
C ASN A 163 -15.45 -6.07 8.44
N ALA A 164 -14.97 -5.79 9.65
CA ALA A 164 -15.58 -4.79 10.52
C ALA A 164 -15.54 -3.38 9.89
N GLU A 165 -14.42 -3.02 9.26
CA GLU A 165 -14.31 -1.73 8.57
C GLU A 165 -15.16 -1.67 7.28
N ALA A 166 -15.22 -2.76 6.52
CA ALA A 166 -16.07 -2.84 5.32
C ALA A 166 -17.56 -2.66 5.68
N GLU A 167 -18.03 -3.29 6.76
CA GLU A 167 -19.39 -3.12 7.26
C GLU A 167 -19.66 -1.69 7.71
N ARG A 168 -18.71 -1.06 8.43
CA ARG A 168 -18.81 0.34 8.85
C ARG A 168 -18.96 1.26 7.63
N LEU A 169 -18.09 1.12 6.63
CA LEU A 169 -18.11 1.94 5.41
C LEU A 169 -19.42 1.81 4.64
N VAL A 170 -19.98 0.60 4.55
CA VAL A 170 -21.28 0.38 3.89
C VAL A 170 -22.40 1.04 4.68
N LYS A 171 -22.42 0.86 6.01
CA LYS A 171 -23.48 1.36 6.88
C LYS A 171 -23.48 2.87 7.03
N GLU A 172 -22.31 3.47 7.21
CA GLU A 172 -22.16 4.88 7.58
C GLU A 172 -21.95 5.77 6.36
N GLU A 173 -21.27 5.28 5.32
CA GLU A 173 -20.83 6.10 4.19
C GLU A 173 -21.52 5.73 2.87
N GLY A 174 -22.27 4.62 2.85
CA GLY A 174 -23.01 4.15 1.68
C GLY A 174 -22.09 3.66 0.55
N VAL A 175 -20.94 3.10 0.91
CA VAL A 175 -19.96 2.58 -0.06
C VAL A 175 -20.58 1.47 -0.93
N PHE A 176 -20.37 1.55 -2.24
CA PHE A 176 -20.85 0.57 -3.22
C PHE A 176 -20.08 -0.75 -3.13
N THR A 177 -18.75 -0.66 -2.99
CA THR A 177 -17.86 -1.81 -2.81
C THR A 177 -16.55 -1.40 -2.14
N ASN A 178 -15.85 -2.35 -1.52
CA ASN A 178 -14.56 -2.17 -0.90
C ASN A 178 -13.45 -2.90 -1.66
N ILE A 179 -12.28 -2.27 -1.70
CA ILE A 179 -11.01 -2.85 -2.14
C ILE A 179 -10.14 -2.99 -0.89
N VAL A 180 -9.56 -4.18 -0.69
CA VAL A 180 -8.53 -4.38 0.33
C VAL A 180 -7.17 -4.08 -0.31
N LEU A 181 -6.45 -3.12 0.28
CA LEU A 181 -5.06 -2.83 -0.04
C LEU A 181 -4.19 -3.51 1.01
N SER A 182 -3.61 -4.66 0.65
CA SER A 182 -2.98 -5.57 1.59
C SER A 182 -1.46 -5.56 1.47
N HIS A 183 -0.80 -5.58 2.62
CA HIS A 183 0.60 -5.96 2.78
C HIS A 183 0.73 -7.19 3.70
N SER A 184 -0.16 -8.18 3.53
CA SER A 184 -0.15 -9.40 4.34
C SER A 184 0.52 -10.60 3.65
N GLY A 185 0.71 -10.51 2.34
CA GLY A 185 1.35 -11.56 1.53
C GLY A 185 0.36 -12.56 0.96
N TYR A 186 0.74 -13.18 -0.16
CA TYR A 186 -0.18 -13.92 -1.03
C TYR A 186 -1.00 -15.01 -0.32
N ASN A 187 -0.38 -15.84 0.52
CA ASN A 187 -1.10 -16.90 1.23
C ASN A 187 -2.12 -16.34 2.25
N VAL A 188 -1.75 -15.24 2.92
CA VAL A 188 -2.66 -14.56 3.85
C VAL A 188 -3.77 -13.86 3.06
N ASP A 189 -3.48 -13.27 1.91
CA ASP A 189 -4.48 -12.67 1.02
C ASP A 189 -5.49 -13.70 0.51
N GLN A 190 -5.07 -14.94 0.24
CA GLN A 190 -5.99 -16.04 -0.09
C GLN A 190 -6.90 -16.39 1.11
N ALA A 191 -6.36 -16.40 2.33
CA ALA A 191 -7.15 -16.62 3.53
C ALA A 191 -8.12 -15.44 3.80
N ILE A 192 -7.70 -14.21 3.56
CA ILE A 192 -8.56 -13.02 3.61
C ILE A 192 -9.70 -13.18 2.59
N ALA A 193 -9.39 -13.53 1.34
CA ALA A 193 -10.39 -13.74 0.30
C ALA A 193 -11.41 -14.82 0.66
N ALA A 194 -10.97 -15.93 1.24
CA ALA A 194 -11.85 -17.02 1.67
C ALA A 194 -12.80 -16.63 2.82
N ASN A 195 -12.45 -15.59 3.60
CA ASN A 195 -13.23 -15.10 4.74
C ASN A 195 -13.80 -13.70 4.52
N ALA A 196 -13.71 -13.16 3.30
CA ALA A 196 -14.11 -11.80 2.98
C ALA A 196 -15.64 -11.67 2.98
N SER A 197 -16.14 -10.56 3.52
CA SER A 197 -17.55 -10.19 3.35
C SER A 197 -17.89 -10.00 1.87
N GLU A 198 -19.16 -10.18 1.51
CA GLU A 198 -19.67 -9.97 0.13
C GLU A 198 -19.48 -8.53 -0.38
N LYS A 199 -19.12 -7.59 0.50
CA LYS A 199 -18.91 -6.18 0.19
C LYS A 199 -17.45 -5.86 -0.18
N ILE A 200 -16.60 -6.87 -0.28
CA ILE A 200 -15.23 -6.77 -0.76
C ILE A 200 -15.16 -7.39 -2.15
N SER A 201 -14.76 -6.61 -3.15
CA SER A 201 -14.70 -7.10 -4.54
C SER A 201 -13.29 -7.40 -5.03
N LEU A 202 -12.26 -6.93 -4.33
CA LEU A 202 -10.88 -7.10 -4.75
C LEU A 202 -9.90 -6.98 -3.58
N ILE A 203 -8.83 -7.76 -3.67
CA ILE A 203 -7.63 -7.62 -2.84
C ILE A 203 -6.46 -7.26 -3.75
N VAL A 204 -5.73 -6.21 -3.40
CA VAL A 204 -4.52 -5.72 -4.06
C VAL A 204 -3.38 -5.92 -3.08
N GLY A 205 -2.58 -6.97 -3.28
CA GLY A 205 -1.63 -7.50 -2.29
C GLY A 205 -0.16 -7.24 -2.58
N GLY A 206 0.63 -6.98 -1.53
CA GLY A 206 2.08 -6.84 -1.53
C GLY A 206 2.83 -7.93 -0.74
N HIS A 207 3.93 -7.56 -0.10
CA HIS A 207 4.79 -8.36 0.80
C HIS A 207 5.58 -9.51 0.16
N THR A 208 4.89 -10.43 -0.51
CA THR A 208 5.52 -11.67 -1.03
C THR A 208 6.23 -11.50 -2.38
N HIS A 209 6.10 -10.34 -3.03
CA HIS A 209 6.62 -10.07 -4.37
C HIS A 209 6.18 -11.10 -5.42
N THR A 210 4.95 -11.64 -5.25
CA THR A 210 4.42 -12.69 -6.13
C THR A 210 3.87 -12.06 -7.41
N PHE A 211 4.44 -12.43 -8.56
CA PHE A 211 3.88 -12.03 -9.86
C PHE A 211 2.66 -12.88 -10.20
N LEU A 212 1.47 -12.27 -10.15
CA LEU A 212 0.21 -12.91 -10.53
C LEU A 212 -0.12 -12.63 -11.99
N TYR A 213 -0.14 -13.68 -12.81
CA TYR A 213 -0.49 -13.60 -14.22
C TYR A 213 -1.43 -14.75 -14.58
N THR A 214 -2.66 -14.42 -14.95
CA THR A 214 -3.70 -15.39 -15.31
C THR A 214 -3.77 -15.68 -16.82
N GLY A 215 -2.95 -15.00 -17.64
CA GLY A 215 -2.86 -15.28 -19.06
C GLY A 215 -3.87 -14.52 -19.92
N GLY A 216 -3.36 -14.01 -21.04
CA GLY A 216 -4.05 -13.30 -22.12
C GLY A 216 -2.96 -12.67 -22.97
N LYS A 217 -2.85 -13.07 -24.24
CA LYS A 217 -1.87 -12.49 -25.18
C LYS A 217 -2.19 -11.03 -25.45
#